data_AF-A0A0B7K0H5-F1
#
_entry.id   AF-A0A0B7K0H5-F1
#
_cell.length_a   1.000
_cell.length_b   1.000
_cell.length_c   1.000
_cell.angle_alpha   90.00
_cell.angle_beta   90.00
_cell.angle_gamma   90.00
#
_symmetry.space_group_name_H-M   'P 1'
#
loop_
_entity.id
_entity.type
_entity.pdbx_description
1 polymer ?
#
loop_
_entity_poly.entity_id
_entity_poly.type
_entity_poly.pdbx_seq_one_letter_code
_entity_poly.pdbx_strand_id
1 'polypeptide(L)' 'MTYMITSIPTLLAFDARRGEPIRATRVTDGRSLADRQFLTDWIIREAARRHSSGGGAGGSGSSFGGLFGK' A
#
# COMPACT_ATOMS: atom_id res chain seq x y z
N MET A 1 -10.97 21.48 -1.46
CA MET A 1 -10.20 20.58 -0.56
C MET A 1 -9.61 19.44 -1.37
N THR A 2 -8.34 19.52 -1.77
CA THR A 2 -7.71 18.62 -2.76
C THR A 2 -7.27 17.27 -2.18
N TYR A 3 -6.83 17.23 -0.92
CA TYR A 3 -6.26 16.01 -0.31
C TYR A 3 -6.99 15.51 0.94
N MET A 4 -8.08 16.18 1.34
CA MET A 4 -8.92 15.80 2.48
C MET A 4 -8.15 15.66 3.80
N ILE A 5 -7.05 16.42 3.93
CA ILE A 5 -6.26 16.52 5.16
C ILE A 5 -7.03 17.42 6.12
N THR A 6 -7.55 16.84 7.19
CA THR A 6 -8.31 17.54 8.24
C THR A 6 -7.52 17.72 9.54
N SER A 7 -6.34 17.10 9.64
CA SER A 7 -5.44 17.13 10.81
C SER A 7 -4.01 16.82 10.41
N ILE A 8 -3.05 17.23 11.23
CA ILE A 8 -1.61 16.94 11.03
C ILE A 8 -1.10 16.21 12.28
N PRO A 9 -0.24 15.19 12.14
CA PRO A 9 0.27 14.60 10.89
C PRO A 9 -0.75 13.66 10.19
N THR A 10 -0.61 13.50 8.87
CA THR A 10 -1.43 12.58 8.04
C THR A 10 -0.54 11.79 7.09
N LEU A 11 -0.71 10.46 7.04
CA LEU A 11 -0.15 9.58 6.01
C LEU A 11 -1.24 9.20 5.00
N LEU A 12 -0.93 9.29 3.71
CA LEU A 12 -1.90 9.10 2.63
C LEU A 12 -1.19 8.59 1.36
N ALA A 13 -1.78 7.57 0.72
CA ALA A 13 -1.30 7.07 -0.56
C ALA A 13 -1.93 7.82 -1.73
N PHE A 14 -1.20 7.86 -2.84
CA PHE A 14 -1.65 8.43 -4.11
C PHE A 14 -1.68 7.36 -5.19
N ASP A 15 -2.65 7.45 -6.09
CA ASP A 15 -2.67 6.66 -7.30
C ASP A 15 -1.49 7.07 -8.19
N ALA A 16 -0.69 6.10 -8.63
CA ALA A 16 0.54 6.37 -9.37
C ALA A 16 0.29 6.87 -10.82
N ARG A 17 -0.91 6.64 -11.38
CA ARG A 17 -1.26 7.05 -12.75
C ARG A 17 -1.97 8.39 -12.79
N ARG A 18 -2.85 8.64 -11.83
CA ARG A 18 -3.72 9.83 -11.79
C ARG A 18 -3.25 10.90 -10.81
N GLY A 19 -2.34 10.57 -9.90
CA GLY A 19 -1.92 11.49 -8.83
C GLY A 19 -3.05 11.81 -7.84
N GLU A 20 -4.11 11.02 -7.84
CA GLU A 20 -5.29 11.22 -6.99
C GLU A 20 -5.08 10.58 -5.60
N PRO A 21 -5.56 11.21 -4.52
CA PRO A 21 -5.46 10.64 -3.19
C PRO A 21 -6.37 9.42 -3.02
N ILE A 22 -5.84 8.33 -2.45
CA ILE A 22 -6.61 7.13 -2.16
C ILE A 22 -7.18 7.24 -0.74
N ARG A 23 -8.41 7.74 -0.62
CA ARG A 23 -9.07 8.08 0.66
C ARG A 23 -9.01 6.97 1.72
N ALA A 24 -9.14 5.72 1.31
CA ALA A 24 -9.14 4.56 2.19
C ALA A 24 -7.78 4.30 2.87
N THR A 25 -6.70 4.94 2.41
CA THR A 25 -5.34 4.76 2.96
C THR A 25 -4.97 5.81 4.02
N ARG A 26 -5.88 6.74 4.31
CA ARG A 26 -5.64 7.85 5.24
C ARG A 26 -5.43 7.35 6.66
N VAL A 27 -4.29 7.72 7.26
CA VAL A 27 -3.96 7.48 8.66
C VAL A 27 -3.62 8.81 9.33
N THR A 28 -4.27 9.10 10.46
CA THR A 28 -4.06 10.32 11.25
C THR A 28 -3.68 10.05 12.69
N ASP A 29 -3.59 8.77 13.09
CA ASP A 29 -3.20 8.40 14.44
C ASP A 29 -1.70 8.66 14.65
N GLY A 30 -1.38 9.61 15.53
CA GLY A 30 -0.01 10.03 15.78
C GLY A 30 0.89 8.92 16.35
N ARG A 31 0.33 7.95 17.09
CA ARG A 31 1.09 6.82 17.64
C ARG A 31 1.55 5.89 16.52
N SER A 32 0.64 5.52 15.61
CA SER A 32 0.98 4.74 14.42
C SER A 32 2.00 5.46 13.54
N LEU A 33 1.90 6.78 13.40
CA LEU A 33 2.84 7.59 12.60
C LEU A 33 4.21 7.75 13.25
N ALA A 34 4.35 7.48 14.55
CA ALA A 34 5.64 7.43 15.24
C ALA A 34 6.28 6.03 15.20
N ASP A 35 5.52 5.00 14.81
CA ASP A 35 5.99 3.61 14.75
C ASP A 35 6.63 3.29 13.39
N ARG A 36 7.94 3.06 13.40
CA ARG A 36 8.72 2.72 12.20
C ARG A 36 8.26 1.41 11.54
N GLN A 37 7.93 0.40 12.34
CA GLN A 37 7.51 -0.90 11.81
C GLN A 37 6.17 -0.75 11.10
N PHE A 38 5.23 -0.06 11.73
CA PHE A 38 3.94 0.28 11.12
C PHE A 38 4.12 0.98 9.77
N LEU A 39 4.95 2.02 9.70
CA LEU A 39 5.19 2.77 8.46
C LEU A 39 5.80 1.88 7.36
N THR A 40 6.73 1.00 7.74
CA THR A 40 7.38 0.07 6.81
C THR A 40 6.36 -0.89 6.21
N ASP A 41 5.56 -1.53 7.06
CA ASP A 41 4.52 -2.48 6.62
C ASP A 41 3.43 -1.79 5.80
N TRP A 42 3.08 -0.56 6.16
CA TRP A 42 2.13 0.25 5.40
C TRP A 42 2.63 0.52 3.98
N ILE A 43 3.90 0.94 3.82
CA ILE A 43 4.50 1.19 2.50
C ILE A 43 4.52 -0.08 1.66
N ILE A 44 4.93 -1.22 2.24
CA ILE A 44 4.99 -2.52 1.55
C ILE A 44 3.59 -2.92 1.07
N ARG A 45 2.57 -2.76 1.92
CA ARG A 45 1.18 -3.08 1.59
C ARG A 45 0.65 -2.19 0.46
N GLU A 46 0.89 -0.88 0.51
CA GLU A 46 0.45 0.02 -0.55
C GLU A 46 1.19 -0.23 -1.88
N ALA A 47 2.48 -0.55 -1.82
CA ALA A 47 3.25 -0.93 -3.00
C ALA A 47 2.67 -2.20 -3.63
N ALA A 48 2.44 -3.26 -2.84
CA ALA A 48 1.86 -4.51 -3.32
C ALA A 48 0.49 -4.30 -3.99
N ARG A 49 -0.38 -3.46 -3.40
CA ARG A 49 -1.67 -3.10 -4.01
C ARG A 49 -1.54 -2.49 -5.41
N ARG A 50 -0.50 -1.70 -5.67
CA ARG A 50 -0.25 -1.13 -7.01
C ARG A 50 0.15 -2.20 -8.01
N HIS A 51 1.00 -3.15 -7.61
CA HIS A 51 1.43 -4.24 -8.49
C HIS A 51 0.27 -5.18 -8.87
N SER A 52 -0.74 -5.34 -8.01
CA SER A 52 -1.93 -6.16 -8.32
C SER A 52 -2.92 -5.51 -9.29
N SER A 53 -2.75 -4.21 -9.64
CA SER A 53 -3.70 -3.48 -10.51
C SER A 53 -3.34 -3.49 -12.00
N GLY A 54 -2.27 -4.20 -12.40
CA GLY A 54 -1.80 -4.29 -13.77
C GLY A 54 -1.68 -5.73 -14.28
N GLY A 55 -2.73 -6.23 -14.94
CA GLY A 55 -2.67 -7.43 -15.78
C GLY A 55 -3.10 -8.71 -15.08
N GLY A 56 -4.26 -9.25 -15.48
CA GLY A 56 -4.69 -10.57 -15.05
C GLY A 56 -3.80 -11.68 -15.62
N ALA A 57 -3.40 -12.60 -14.75
CA ALA A 57 -3.17 -14.02 -15.06
C ALA A 57 -2.99 -14.80 -13.74
N GLY A 58 -4.01 -15.57 -13.36
CA GLY A 58 -3.84 -16.92 -12.80
C GLY A 58 -3.31 -17.12 -11.37
N GLY A 59 -4.04 -17.96 -10.63
CA GLY A 59 -3.49 -18.81 -9.57
C GLY A 59 -3.50 -18.16 -8.19
N SER A 60 -4.42 -18.54 -7.31
CA SER A 60 -4.32 -19.73 -6.46
C SER A 60 -3.13 -19.65 -5.50
N GLY A 61 -3.43 -19.77 -4.22
CA GLY A 61 -2.50 -19.57 -3.13
C GLY A 61 -1.25 -20.45 -3.15
N SER A 62 -0.38 -20.15 -2.20
CA SER A 62 0.62 -21.06 -1.64
C SER A 62 1.49 -21.79 -2.67
N SER A 63 2.65 -21.23 -3.03
CA SER A 63 3.78 -22.01 -3.53
C SER A 63 5.11 -21.25 -3.38
N PHE A 64 5.52 -21.05 -2.13
CA PHE A 64 6.94 -20.94 -1.80
C PHE A 64 7.52 -22.36 -1.91
N GLY A 65 8.33 -22.65 -2.94
CA GLY A 65 9.12 -23.89 -3.02
C GLY A 65 9.00 -24.63 -4.36
N GLY A 66 10.11 -24.69 -5.10
CA GLY A 66 10.22 -25.60 -6.24
C GLY A 66 11.00 -25.08 -7.45
N LEU A 67 12.22 -24.55 -7.25
CA LEU A 67 13.20 -24.33 -8.32
C LEU A 67 14.17 -25.52 -8.41
N PHE A 68 13.65 -26.70 -8.77
CA PHE A 68 14.45 -27.84 -9.24
C PHE A 68 13.68 -28.59 -10.33
N GLY A 69 14.28 -28.76 -11.51
CA GLY A 69 13.70 -29.64 -12.54
C GLY A 69 14.29 -29.56 -13.94
N LYS A 70 15.49 -30.14 -14.11
CA LYS A 70 16.11 -30.68 -15.34
C LYS A 70 16.55 -29.74 -16.47
#